data_AF-A0A430FJK5-F1
#
_entry.id   AF-A0A430FJK5-F1
#
_cell.length_a   1.000
_cell.length_b   1.000
_cell.length_c   1.000
_cell.angle_alpha   90.00
_cell.angle_beta   90.00
_cell.angle_gamma   90.00
#
_symmetry.space_group_name_H-M   'P 1'
#
loop_
_entity.id
_entity.type
_entity.pdbx_description
1 polymer ?
#
loop_
_entity_poly.entity_id
_entity_poly.type
_entity_poly.pdbx_seq_one_letter_code
_entity_poly.pdbx_strand_id
1 'polypeptide(L)'
;MSTVPTSPTTPDMVEHPAHYTRSHPGMECIQLTGDCTFCMGNCCKYLWRYRSKGHPVEDLRKAQWYLRESIARNEPVRWTLTQTRILIRLRGEAERDGNEPEYRVWRDLAIGDVHEALLALADLIEHMYEYDTEKETQR
;
A
#
# COMPACT_ATOMS: atom_id res chain seq x y z
N MET A 1 28.41 32.79 -16.12
CA MET A 1 27.25 31.92 -16.42
C MET A 1 27.79 30.62 -17.01
N SER A 2 27.61 29.49 -16.34
CA SER A 2 27.97 28.17 -16.88
C SER A 2 26.85 27.22 -16.50
N THR A 3 25.99 26.89 -17.46
CA THR A 3 24.86 25.97 -17.28
C THR A 3 25.35 24.56 -17.61
N VAL A 4 25.58 23.75 -16.58
CA VAL A 4 25.81 22.32 -16.73
C VAL A 4 24.48 21.67 -17.16
N PRO A 5 24.45 20.88 -18.24
CA PRO A 5 23.25 20.12 -18.60
C PRO A 5 23.09 18.97 -17.60
N THR A 6 22.05 19.00 -16.77
CA THR A 6 21.70 17.90 -15.88
C THR A 6 21.22 16.72 -16.71
N SER A 7 22.04 15.66 -16.74
CA SER A 7 21.67 14.35 -17.28
C SER A 7 20.42 13.80 -16.60
N PRO A 8 19.60 12.96 -17.27
CA PRO A 8 18.43 12.37 -16.65
C PRO A 8 18.86 11.51 -15.45
N THR A 9 18.41 11.90 -14.26
CA THR A 9 18.73 11.25 -12.98
C THR A 9 18.24 9.80 -13.03
N THR A 10 19.17 8.85 -13.06
CA THR A 10 18.87 7.45 -12.81
C THR A 10 18.19 7.34 -11.43
N PRO A 11 17.07 6.61 -11.29
CA PRO A 11 16.40 6.48 -10.00
C PRO A 11 17.33 5.84 -8.97
N ASP A 12 17.44 6.44 -7.79
CA ASP A 12 18.17 5.83 -6.68
C ASP A 12 17.40 4.60 -6.19
N MET A 13 17.94 3.42 -6.47
CA MET A 13 17.26 2.15 -6.13
C MET A 13 17.29 1.83 -4.63
N VAL A 14 18.00 2.61 -3.82
CA VAL A 14 18.17 2.42 -2.37
C VAL A 14 17.40 3.48 -1.60
N GLU A 15 17.64 4.76 -1.86
CA GLU A 15 17.00 5.86 -1.11
C GLU A 15 15.62 6.22 -1.67
N HIS A 16 15.39 6.09 -2.98
CA HIS A 16 14.14 6.45 -3.66
C HIS A 16 13.73 5.45 -4.76
N PRO A 17 13.47 4.17 -4.42
CA PRO A 17 13.28 3.14 -5.43
C PRO A 17 12.06 3.46 -6.30
N ALA A 18 12.22 3.49 -7.63
CA ALA A 18 11.19 3.93 -8.57
C ALA A 18 9.86 3.14 -8.51
N HIS A 19 9.84 1.97 -7.86
CA HIS A 19 8.62 1.19 -7.66
C HIS A 19 7.77 1.68 -6.47
N TYR A 20 8.32 2.46 -5.53
CA TYR A 20 7.55 3.08 -4.46
C TYR A 20 6.92 4.42 -4.87
N THR A 21 7.61 5.21 -5.69
CA THR A 21 7.14 6.53 -6.15
C THR A 21 6.15 6.50 -7.31
N ARG A 22 6.11 5.40 -8.10
CA ARG A 22 5.15 5.23 -9.21
C ARG A 22 3.72 4.93 -8.76
N SER A 23 3.56 4.22 -7.64
CA SER A 23 2.25 3.80 -7.15
C SER A 23 1.47 4.98 -6.56
N HIS A 24 2.18 5.83 -5.82
CA HIS A 24 1.59 6.94 -5.07
C HIS A 24 2.49 8.20 -5.18
N PRO A 25 2.28 9.05 -6.19
CA PRO A 25 3.14 10.20 -6.45
C PRO A 25 3.28 11.15 -5.25
N GLY A 26 4.52 11.47 -4.88
CA GLY A 26 4.83 12.40 -3.79
C GLY A 26 4.58 11.84 -2.39
N MET A 27 4.59 10.51 -2.24
CA MET A 27 4.63 9.83 -0.94
C MET A 27 5.67 8.70 -0.99
N GLU A 28 6.33 8.42 0.13
CA GLU A 28 7.30 7.34 0.24
C GLU A 28 6.79 6.26 1.21
N CYS A 29 6.91 4.98 0.83
CA CYS A 29 6.42 3.87 1.64
C CYS A 29 7.07 3.82 3.03
N ILE A 30 8.36 4.22 3.12
CA ILE A 30 9.07 4.28 4.40
C ILE A 30 8.47 5.32 5.36
N GLN A 31 7.87 6.40 4.85
CA GLN A 31 7.19 7.41 5.69
C GLN A 31 5.90 6.86 6.32
N LEU A 32 5.27 5.87 5.69
CA LEU A 32 4.14 5.15 6.27
C LEU A 32 4.61 4.06 7.24
N THR A 33 5.66 3.32 6.89
CA THR A 33 6.00 2.06 7.55
C THR A 33 7.08 2.17 8.63
N GLY A 34 7.90 3.23 8.63
CA GLY A 34 9.12 3.33 9.44
C GLY A 34 8.90 3.24 10.95
N ASP A 35 7.81 3.81 11.47
CA ASP A 35 7.48 3.78 12.90
C ASP A 35 6.46 2.70 13.27
N CYS A 36 6.11 1.81 12.34
CA CYS A 36 5.19 0.71 12.61
C CYS A 36 5.89 -0.44 13.35
N THR A 37 5.10 -1.25 14.06
CA THR A 37 5.53 -2.58 14.46
C THR A 37 5.86 -3.45 13.25
N PHE A 38 6.62 -4.53 13.47
CA PHE A 38 7.10 -5.36 12.37
C PHE A 38 5.96 -5.88 11.49
N CYS A 39 4.86 -6.40 12.07
CA CYS A 39 3.79 -6.96 11.24
C CYS A 39 2.97 -5.86 10.57
N MET A 40 2.58 -4.81 11.30
CA MET A 40 1.85 -3.69 10.72
C MET A 40 2.64 -2.99 9.59
N GLY A 41 3.93 -2.75 9.80
CA GLY A 41 4.80 -2.14 8.79
C GLY A 41 4.91 -3.01 7.53
N ASN A 42 5.03 -4.33 7.69
CA ASN A 42 5.00 -5.25 6.55
C ASN A 42 3.63 -5.28 5.86
N CYS A 43 2.53 -5.29 6.61
CA CYS A 43 1.17 -5.20 6.05
C CYS A 43 1.04 -3.98 5.12
N CYS A 44 1.32 -2.77 5.65
CA CYS A 44 1.30 -1.52 4.89
C CYS A 44 2.26 -1.53 3.69
N LYS A 45 3.46 -2.11 3.84
CA LYS A 45 4.43 -2.24 2.74
C LYS A 45 3.87 -3.09 1.58
N TYR A 46 3.21 -4.20 1.88
CA TYR A 46 2.66 -5.07 0.85
C TYR A 46 1.40 -4.47 0.20
N LEU A 47 0.54 -3.79 0.98
CA LEU A 47 -0.54 -2.95 0.45
C LEU A 47 -0.02 -1.80 -0.42
N TRP A 48 1.15 -1.25 -0.13
CA TRP A 48 1.74 -0.25 -1.01
C TRP A 48 2.19 -0.84 -2.34
N ARG A 49 2.78 -2.04 -2.30
CA ARG A 49 3.49 -2.66 -3.43
C ARG A 49 2.58 -3.32 -4.46
N TYR A 50 1.36 -3.74 -4.09
CA TYR A 50 0.51 -4.51 -5.00
C TYR A 50 0.19 -3.72 -6.28
N ARG A 51 0.13 -2.38 -6.21
CA ARG A 51 -0.10 -1.48 -7.36
C ARG A 51 1.05 -1.42 -8.38
N SER A 52 2.27 -1.86 -8.07
CA SER A 52 3.45 -1.58 -8.91
C SER A 52 4.41 -2.73 -9.19
N LYS A 53 4.38 -3.83 -8.44
CA LYS A 53 5.40 -4.90 -8.56
C LYS A 53 5.02 -6.08 -9.47
N GLY A 54 3.84 -6.04 -10.10
CA GLY A 54 3.42 -7.01 -11.11
C GLY A 54 2.84 -8.33 -10.58
N HIS A 55 2.74 -8.52 -9.26
CA HIS A 55 2.09 -9.67 -8.63
C HIS A 55 1.10 -9.20 -7.55
N PRO A 56 0.01 -8.50 -7.95
CA PRO A 56 -0.86 -7.79 -7.02
C PRO A 56 -1.48 -8.72 -5.98
N VAL A 57 -2.05 -9.83 -6.43
CA VAL A 57 -2.72 -10.82 -5.56
C VAL A 57 -1.76 -11.44 -4.54
N GLU A 58 -0.52 -11.75 -4.93
CA GLU A 58 0.47 -12.31 -4.01
C GLU A 58 0.88 -11.29 -2.94
N ASP A 59 1.10 -10.03 -3.33
CA ASP A 59 1.42 -8.98 -2.38
C ASP A 59 0.23 -8.72 -1.42
N LEU A 60 -1.03 -8.71 -1.91
CA LEU A 60 -2.21 -8.57 -1.04
C LEU A 60 -2.37 -9.75 -0.06
N ARG A 61 -2.09 -10.98 -0.48
CA ARG A 61 -2.09 -12.15 0.42
C ARG A 61 -1.02 -12.05 1.51
N LYS A 62 0.16 -11.51 1.18
CA LYS A 62 1.19 -11.21 2.19
C LYS A 62 0.72 -10.14 3.16
N ALA A 63 0.09 -9.07 2.66
CA ALA A 63 -0.50 -8.05 3.54
C ALA A 63 -1.52 -8.68 4.50
N GLN A 64 -2.41 -9.54 4.00
CA GLN A 64 -3.41 -10.23 4.82
C GLN A 64 -2.77 -11.11 5.89
N TRP A 65 -1.71 -11.85 5.52
CA TRP A 65 -0.96 -12.67 6.47
C TRP A 65 -0.35 -11.81 7.59
N TYR A 66 0.33 -10.71 7.24
CA TYR A 66 0.93 -9.81 8.22
C TYR A 66 -0.10 -9.09 9.09
N LEU A 67 -1.28 -8.74 8.56
CA LEU A 67 -2.35 -8.13 9.36
C LEU A 67 -2.91 -9.13 10.39
N ARG A 68 -3.14 -10.39 10.00
CA ARG A 68 -3.54 -11.46 10.93
C ARG A 68 -2.50 -11.67 12.05
N GLU A 69 -1.22 -11.66 11.68
CA GLU A 69 -0.12 -11.76 12.63
C GLU A 69 -0.05 -10.57 13.60
N SER A 70 -0.29 -9.36 13.10
CA SER A 70 -0.36 -8.13 13.90
C SER A 70 -1.51 -8.20 14.93
N ILE A 71 -2.68 -8.66 14.50
CA ILE A 71 -3.85 -8.91 15.35
C ILE A 71 -3.55 -9.97 16.41
N ALA A 72 -2.99 -11.13 16.01
CA ALA A 72 -2.68 -12.22 16.93
C ALA A 72 -1.64 -11.83 17.99
N ARG A 73 -0.72 -10.92 17.64
CA ARG A 73 0.28 -10.35 18.56
C ARG A 73 -0.22 -9.15 19.35
N ASN A 74 -1.46 -8.69 19.10
CA ASN A 74 -2.02 -7.48 19.69
C ASN A 74 -1.07 -6.27 19.54
N GLU A 75 -0.49 -6.11 18.35
CA GLU A 75 0.39 -4.99 18.06
C GLU A 75 -0.39 -3.66 18.13
N PRO A 76 0.15 -2.62 18.77
CA PRO A 76 -0.53 -1.33 18.82
C PRO A 76 -0.58 -0.68 17.44
N VAL A 77 -1.77 -0.28 17.02
CA VAL A 77 -1.96 0.55 15.82
C VAL A 77 -1.97 2.02 16.24
N ARG A 78 -0.88 2.72 15.96
CA ARG A 78 -0.73 4.15 16.24
C ARG A 78 -0.05 4.82 15.06
N TRP A 79 -0.69 5.89 14.58
CA TRP A 79 -0.19 6.67 13.46
C TRP A 79 0.36 8.01 13.96
N THR A 80 1.56 8.36 13.50
CA THR A 80 2.06 9.73 13.59
C THR A 80 1.21 10.65 12.71
N LEU A 81 1.29 11.97 12.93
CA LEU A 81 0.60 12.94 12.06
C LEU A 81 0.98 12.77 10.58
N THR A 82 2.24 12.42 10.30
CA THR A 82 2.73 12.14 8.95
C THR A 82 2.07 10.89 8.37
N GLN A 83 2.04 9.78 9.11
CA GLN A 83 1.38 8.55 8.68
C GLN A 83 -0.12 8.74 8.45
N THR A 84 -0.80 9.46 9.35
CA THR A 84 -2.23 9.78 9.20
C THR A 84 -2.51 10.56 7.90
N ARG A 85 -1.67 11.53 7.55
CA ARG A 85 -1.80 12.29 6.29
C ARG A 85 -1.62 11.38 5.08
N ILE A 86 -0.67 10.44 5.13
CA ILE A 86 -0.46 9.46 4.07
C ILE A 86 -1.69 8.55 3.92
N LEU A 87 -2.21 8.01 5.02
CA LEU A 87 -3.40 7.15 5.00
C LEU A 87 -4.64 7.87 4.43
N ILE A 88 -4.83 9.16 4.77
CA ILE A 88 -5.90 9.99 4.18
C ILE A 88 -5.72 10.13 2.66
N ARG A 89 -4.50 10.34 2.19
CA ARG A 89 -4.20 10.45 0.76
C ARG A 89 -4.42 9.14 0.02
N LEU A 90 -3.95 8.02 0.57
CA LEU A 90 -4.14 6.67 0.02
C LEU A 90 -5.62 6.31 -0.10
N ARG A 91 -6.39 6.58 0.95
CA ARG A 91 -7.85 6.42 0.93
C ARG A 91 -8.48 7.26 -0.18
N GLY A 92 -8.11 8.53 -0.30
CA GLY A 92 -8.63 9.40 -1.34
C GLY A 92 -8.21 9.01 -2.76
N GLU A 93 -7.03 8.38 -2.92
CA GLU A 93 -6.59 7.80 -4.20
C GLU A 93 -7.48 6.62 -4.58
N ALA A 94 -7.70 5.67 -3.66
CA ALA A 94 -8.60 4.54 -3.90
C ALA A 94 -10.04 4.97 -4.20
N GLU A 95 -10.55 5.99 -3.51
CA GLU A 95 -11.88 6.57 -3.77
C GLU A 95 -12.00 7.15 -5.19
N ARG A 96 -11.01 7.93 -5.64
CA ARG A 96 -10.99 8.49 -7.00
C ARG A 96 -10.87 7.42 -8.08
N ASP A 97 -10.19 6.32 -7.79
CA ASP A 97 -10.05 5.18 -8.68
C ASP A 97 -11.33 4.30 -8.71
N GLY A 98 -12.31 4.56 -7.84
CA GLY A 98 -13.50 3.72 -7.68
C GLY A 98 -13.20 2.34 -7.06
N ASN A 99 -12.05 2.19 -6.41
CA ASN A 99 -11.63 0.93 -5.78
C ASN A 99 -12.15 0.84 -4.33
N GLU A 100 -13.44 0.58 -4.18
CA GLU A 100 -14.12 0.53 -2.88
C GLU A 100 -13.48 -0.43 -1.86
N PRO A 101 -13.04 -1.66 -2.21
CA PRO A 101 -12.35 -2.52 -1.25
C PRO A 101 -11.06 -1.91 -0.72
N GLU A 102 -10.24 -1.32 -1.58
CA GLU A 102 -9.00 -0.65 -1.15
C GLU A 102 -9.27 0.60 -0.31
N TYR A 103 -10.29 1.39 -0.68
CA TYR A 103 -10.74 2.53 0.12
C TYR A 103 -11.03 2.11 1.56
N ARG A 104 -11.79 1.02 1.73
CA ARG A 104 -12.13 0.48 3.05
C ARG A 104 -10.90 0.03 3.82
N VAL A 105 -9.95 -0.68 3.18
CA VAL A 105 -8.68 -1.08 3.81
C VAL A 105 -7.95 0.14 4.39
N TRP A 106 -7.74 1.19 3.60
CA TRP A 106 -7.02 2.38 4.08
C TRP A 106 -7.80 3.17 5.13
N ARG A 107 -9.13 3.26 5.00
CA ARG A 107 -10.01 3.89 5.99
C ARG A 107 -9.92 3.20 7.34
N ASP A 108 -10.02 1.88 7.36
CA ASP A 108 -10.13 1.09 8.59
C ASP A 108 -8.78 1.00 9.31
N LEU A 109 -7.68 0.87 8.55
CA LEU A 109 -6.34 1.06 9.10
C LEU A 109 -6.16 2.44 9.73
N ALA A 110 -6.63 3.52 9.08
CA ALA A 110 -6.47 4.88 9.58
C ALA A 110 -7.16 5.14 10.93
N ILE A 111 -8.28 4.46 11.20
CA ILE A 111 -8.99 4.55 12.48
C ILE A 111 -8.57 3.48 13.48
N GLY A 112 -7.71 2.53 13.08
CA GLY A 112 -7.20 1.45 13.92
C GLY A 112 -8.11 0.23 14.00
N ASP A 113 -9.13 0.13 13.14
CA ASP A 113 -10.00 -1.04 13.08
C ASP A 113 -9.37 -2.14 12.21
N VAL A 114 -8.49 -2.91 12.82
CA VAL A 114 -7.74 -3.98 12.16
C VAL A 114 -8.61 -5.15 11.70
N HIS A 115 -9.78 -5.35 12.32
CA HIS A 115 -10.68 -6.43 11.95
C HIS A 115 -11.47 -6.07 10.70
N GLU A 116 -12.02 -4.85 10.63
CA GLU A 116 -12.67 -4.35 9.41
C GLU A 116 -11.67 -4.19 8.27
N ALA A 117 -10.45 -3.73 8.55
CA ALA A 117 -9.38 -3.69 7.56
C ALA A 117 -9.05 -5.09 7.00
N LEU A 118 -9.11 -6.13 7.83
CA LEU A 118 -8.86 -7.51 7.41
C LEU A 118 -9.97 -8.04 6.49
N LEU A 119 -11.24 -7.70 6.77
CA LEU A 119 -12.38 -8.04 5.91
C LEU A 119 -12.27 -7.31 4.57
N ALA A 120 -12.05 -5.98 4.60
CA ALA A 120 -11.86 -5.18 3.39
C ALA A 120 -10.68 -5.69 2.54
N LEU A 121 -9.62 -6.19 3.18
CA LEU A 121 -8.48 -6.77 2.47
C LEU A 121 -8.80 -8.12 1.84
N ALA A 122 -9.68 -8.92 2.44
CA ALA A 122 -10.19 -10.14 1.79
C ALA A 122 -11.01 -9.78 0.54
N ASP A 123 -11.92 -8.82 0.64
CA ASP A 123 -12.72 -8.32 -0.49
C ASP A 123 -11.82 -7.79 -1.62
N LEU A 124 -10.74 -7.06 -1.27
CA LEU A 124 -9.78 -6.55 -2.25
C LEU A 124 -9.03 -7.69 -2.96
N ILE A 125 -8.67 -8.76 -2.25
CA ILE A 125 -8.04 -9.94 -2.87
C ILE A 125 -8.99 -10.60 -3.86
N GLU A 126 -10.26 -10.78 -3.49
CA GLU A 126 -11.29 -11.37 -4.36
C GLU A 126 -11.51 -10.52 -5.62
N HIS A 127 -11.67 -9.21 -5.46
CA HIS A 127 -11.82 -8.28 -6.58
C HIS A 127 -10.63 -8.36 -7.57
N MET A 128 -9.40 -8.45 -7.06
CA MET A 128 -8.21 -8.61 -7.91
C MET A 128 -8.15 -9.97 -8.60
N TYR A 129 -8.64 -11.04 -7.97
CA TYR A 129 -8.73 -12.37 -8.57
C TYR A 129 -9.67 -12.40 -9.78
N GLU A 130 -10.85 -11.79 -9.64
CA GLU A 130 -11.83 -11.69 -10.71
C GLU A 130 -11.26 -10.91 -11.89
N TYR A 131 -10.64 -9.76 -11.62
CA TYR A 131 -9.99 -8.92 -12.63
C TYR A 131 -8.89 -9.65 -13.43
N ASP A 132 -8.01 -10.39 -12.75
CA ASP A 132 -6.95 -11.15 -13.42
C ASP A 132 -7.54 -12.30 -14.27
N THR A 133 -8.59 -12.97 -13.78
CA THR A 133 -9.27 -14.06 -14.48
C THR A 133 -9.98 -13.59 -15.75
N GLU A 134 -10.67 -12.44 -15.68
CA GLU A 134 -11.31 -11.82 -16.85
C GLU A 134 -10.29 -11.44 -17.92
N LYS A 135 -9.15 -10.87 -17.51
CA LYS A 135 -8.06 -10.50 -18.42
C LYS A 135 -7.42 -11.69 -19.13
N GLU A 136 -7.28 -12.82 -18.45
CA GLU A 136 -6.77 -14.05 -19.05
C GLU A 136 -7.77 -14.62 -20.07
N THR A 137 -9.07 -14.56 -19.76
CA THR A 137 -10.14 -15.06 -20.64
C THR A 137 -10.27 -14.25 -21.94
N GLN A 138 -9.84 -12.97 -21.94
CA GLN A 138 -9.88 -12.08 -23.11
C GLN A 138 -8.58 -12.03 -23.93
N ARG A 139 -7.59 -12.87 -23.64
CA ARG A 139 -6.35 -13.04 -24.43
C ARG A 139 -6.43 -14.25 -25.35
#